data_AF-A0A8B9XIJ0-F1
#
_entry.id   AF-A0A8B9XIJ0-F1
#
_cell.length_a   1.000
_cell.length_b   1.000
_cell.length_c   1.000
_cell.angle_alpha   90.00
_cell.angle_beta   90.00
_cell.angle_gamma   90.00
#
_symmetry.space_group_name_H-M   'P 1'
#
loop_
_entity.id
_entity.type
_entity.pdbx_description
1 polymer ?
#
loop_
_entity_poly.entity_id
_entity_poly.type
_entity_poly.pdbx_seq_one_letter_code
_entity_poly.pdbx_strand_id
1 'polypeptide(L)'
;MLIKEYHILLPMSLDEYQVAQLYMIQVRAVASRRPRRDGWREILANRPHTDGPGGSGQYTHKVYHVGSHIPGWFRALLPKAALQVEEESWNAYPYTRTR
;
A
#
# COMPACT_ATOMS: atom_id res chain seq x y z
N MET A 1 -1.75 20.18 10.52
CA MET A 1 -1.21 18.95 9.88
C MET A 1 -0.05 18.46 10.72
N LEU A 2 -0.08 17.22 11.21
CA LEU A 2 1.02 16.65 11.99
C LEU A 2 1.91 15.84 11.03
N ILE A 3 3.17 16.25 10.89
CA ILE A 3 4.15 15.55 10.05
C ILE A 3 5.09 14.77 10.96
N LYS A 4 5.34 13.51 10.62
CA LYS A 4 6.34 12.65 11.27
C LYS A 4 7.20 12.01 10.20
N GLU A 5 8.51 12.12 10.35
CA GLU A 5 9.49 11.51 9.47
C GLU A 5 10.12 10.31 10.19
N TYR A 6 10.16 9.16 9.50
CA TYR A 6 10.72 7.92 10.05
C TYR A 6 12.00 7.58 9.28
N HIS A 7 13.14 7.59 9.96
CA HIS A 7 14.42 7.15 9.40
C HIS A 7 14.64 5.68 9.71
N ILE A 8 14.57 4.84 8.68
CA ILE A 8 14.73 3.39 8.79
C ILE A 8 16.07 3.02 8.17
N LEU A 9 17.09 2.83 9.01
CA LEU A 9 18.41 2.40 8.57
C LEU A 9 18.37 0.90 8.24
N LEU A 10 18.82 0.54 7.04
CA LEU A 10 18.91 -0.85 6.58
C LEU A 10 20.35 -1.15 6.14
N PRO A 11 20.93 -2.32 6.52
CA PRO A 11 22.27 -2.71 6.13
C PRO A 11 22.30 -3.30 4.70
N MET A 12 21.82 -2.52 3.72
CA MET A 12 21.81 -2.90 2.31
C MET A 12 21.96 -1.66 1.43
N SER A 13 22.45 -1.88 0.21
CA SER A 13 22.55 -0.84 -0.81
C SER A 13 21.17 -0.46 -1.38
N LEU A 14 21.13 0.66 -2.10
CA LEU A 14 19.92 1.12 -2.78
C LEU A 14 19.45 0.10 -3.84
N ASP A 15 20.36 -0.52 -4.58
CA ASP A 15 19.98 -1.48 -5.63
C ASP A 15 19.40 -2.77 -5.02
N GLU A 16 19.97 -3.25 -3.92
CA GLU A 16 19.44 -4.39 -3.17
C GLU A 16 18.05 -4.09 -2.58
N TYR A 17 17.87 -2.88 -2.05
CA TYR A 17 16.58 -2.46 -1.50
C TYR A 17 15.49 -2.41 -2.56
N GLN A 18 15.79 -1.98 -3.79
CA GLN A 18 14.82 -1.97 -4.90
C GLN A 18 14.26 -3.37 -5.15
N VAL A 19 15.15 -4.38 -5.24
CA VAL A 19 14.76 -5.77 -5.48
C VAL A 19 14.01 -6.32 -4.26
N ALA A 20 14.51 -6.07 -3.05
CA ALA A 20 13.90 -6.52 -1.81
C ALA A 20 12.48 -5.95 -1.61
N GLN A 21 12.28 -4.67 -1.92
CA GLN A 21 10.98 -4.00 -1.81
C GLN A 21 9.96 -4.66 -2.74
N LEU A 22 10.31 -4.88 -4.01
CA LEU A 22 9.44 -5.52 -4.99
C LEU A 22 9.10 -6.96 -4.59
N TYR A 23 10.10 -7.71 -4.10
CA TYR A 23 9.89 -9.06 -3.59
C TYR A 23 8.91 -9.06 -2.41
N MET A 24 9.10 -8.16 -1.43
CA MET A 24 8.22 -8.08 -0.24
C MET A 24 6.79 -7.69 -0.60
N ILE A 25 6.60 -6.81 -1.59
CA ILE A 25 5.27 -6.48 -2.13
C ILE A 25 4.62 -7.75 -2.71
N GLN A 26 5.36 -8.53 -3.49
CA GLN A 26 4.85 -9.77 -4.09
C GLN A 26 4.52 -10.84 -3.03
N VAL A 27 5.38 -11.04 -2.04
CA VAL A 27 5.14 -11.96 -0.91
C VAL A 27 3.88 -11.55 -0.16
N ARG A 28 3.71 -10.26 0.14
CA ARG A 28 2.49 -9.74 0.77
C ARG A 28 1.25 -9.91 -0.11
N ALA A 29 1.38 -9.78 -1.42
CA ALA A 29 0.28 -10.01 -2.36
C ALA A 29 -0.16 -11.47 -2.39
N VAL A 30 0.78 -12.42 -2.40
CA VAL A 30 0.50 -13.85 -2.34
C VAL A 30 -0.12 -14.24 -0.99
N ALA A 31 0.42 -13.73 0.12
CA ALA A 31 -0.13 -14.00 1.46
C ALA A 31 -1.60 -13.56 1.59
N SER A 32 -1.96 -12.41 0.99
CA SER A 32 -3.34 -11.91 0.99
C SER A 32 -4.31 -12.69 0.09
N ARG A 33 -3.82 -13.59 -0.78
CA ARG A 33 -4.66 -14.37 -1.73
C ARG A 33 -5.09 -15.75 -1.19
N ARG A 34 -4.67 -16.15 0.01
CA ARG A 34 -5.07 -17.46 0.59
C ARG A 34 -6.57 -17.48 0.94
N PRO A 35 -7.26 -18.64 0.85
CA PRO A 35 -8.72 -18.75 0.80
C PRO A 35 -9.40 -18.66 2.18
N ARG A 36 -8.86 -17.85 3.09
CA ARG A 36 -9.65 -17.35 4.21
C ARG A 36 -10.38 -16.11 3.72
N ARG A 37 -11.61 -15.97 4.22
CA ARG A 37 -12.72 -15.09 3.83
C ARG A 37 -12.43 -13.57 3.92
N ASP A 38 -11.17 -13.18 3.77
CA ASP A 38 -10.63 -11.87 4.10
C ASP A 38 -10.03 -11.24 2.84
N GLY A 39 -10.86 -11.01 1.83
CA GLY A 39 -10.52 -10.14 0.69
C GLY A 39 -10.40 -8.69 1.13
N TRP A 40 -9.54 -8.40 2.11
CA TRP A 40 -9.39 -7.10 2.74
C TRP A 40 -8.66 -6.10 1.85
N ARG A 41 -8.06 -6.54 0.74
CA ARG A 41 -7.34 -5.69 -0.20
C ARG A 41 -7.69 -6.05 -1.63
N GLU A 42 -8.15 -5.05 -2.37
CA GLU A 42 -8.42 -5.12 -3.80
C GLU A 42 -7.41 -4.27 -4.55
N ILE A 43 -6.85 -4.80 -5.64
CA ILE A 43 -5.96 -4.05 -6.54
C ILE A 43 -6.81 -3.60 -7.72
N LEU A 44 -7.12 -2.30 -7.78
CA LEU A 44 -7.95 -1.72 -8.85
C LEU A 44 -7.12 -1.34 -10.08
N ALA A 45 -5.90 -0.85 -9.89
CA ALA A 45 -5.01 -0.50 -10.98
C ALA A 45 -3.56 -0.85 -10.64
N ASN A 46 -2.82 -1.34 -11.65
CA ASN A 46 -1.39 -1.53 -11.60
C ASN A 46 -0.84 -1.27 -13.01
N ARG A 47 -0.35 -0.06 -13.28
CA ARG A 47 0.08 0.36 -14.62
C ARG A 47 1.34 1.20 -14.57
N PRO A 48 2.19 1.16 -15.61
CA PRO A 48 3.28 2.10 -15.73
C PRO A 48 2.74 3.54 -15.89
N HIS A 49 3.53 4.51 -15.44
CA HIS A 49 3.24 5.93 -15.58
C HIS A 49 4.52 6.71 -15.90
N THR A 50 4.38 7.84 -16.61
CA THR A 50 5.50 8.67 -17.09
C THR A 50 5.57 10.04 -16.42
N ASP A 51 4.44 10.55 -15.93
CA ASP A 51 4.29 11.94 -15.47
C ASP A 51 3.84 12.02 -14.00
N GLY A 52 4.38 11.15 -13.15
CA GLY A 52 4.01 11.09 -11.73
C GLY A 52 4.98 11.85 -10.82
N PRO A 53 4.66 11.93 -9.52
CA PRO A 53 5.58 12.43 -8.52
C PRO A 53 6.88 11.60 -8.52
N GLY A 54 8.01 12.23 -8.86
CA GLY A 54 9.31 11.54 -8.97
C GLY A 54 9.65 11.05 -10.39
N GLY A 55 8.80 11.28 -11.38
CA GLY A 55 9.06 10.95 -12.79
C GLY A 55 8.28 9.73 -13.27
N SER A 56 8.96 8.85 -14.02
CA SER A 56 8.38 7.62 -14.54
C SER A 56 8.53 6.45 -13.57
N GLY A 57 7.57 5.54 -13.58
CA GLY A 57 7.59 4.37 -12.71
C GLY A 57 6.27 3.60 -12.72
N GLN A 58 5.88 3.04 -11.57
CA GLN A 58 4.65 2.26 -11.43
C GLN A 58 3.58 2.99 -10.62
N TYR A 59 2.36 3.06 -11.15
CA TYR A 59 1.18 3.52 -10.44
C TYR A 59 0.35 2.34 -9.96
N THR A 60 -0.04 2.36 -8.69
CA THR A 60 -0.97 1.38 -8.12
C THR A 60 -2.11 2.05 -7.37
N HIS A 61 -3.33 1.57 -7.60
CA HIS A 61 -4.52 1.96 -6.83
C HIS A 61 -5.07 0.72 -6.12
N LYS A 62 -5.19 0.78 -4.80
CA LYS A 62 -5.67 -0.33 -3.96
C LYS A 62 -6.77 0.15 -3.01
N VAL A 63 -7.74 -0.72 -2.75
CA VAL A 63 -8.80 -0.49 -1.76
C VAL A 63 -8.65 -1.49 -0.63
N TYR A 64 -8.65 -0.99 0.59
CA TYR A 64 -8.54 -1.77 1.81
C TYR A 64 -9.87 -1.77 2.58
N HIS A 65 -10.44 -2.95 2.80
CA HIS A 65 -11.65 -3.16 3.59
C HIS A 65 -11.27 -3.43 5.05
N VAL A 66 -11.18 -2.36 5.86
CA VAL A 66 -10.69 -2.41 7.26
C VAL A 66 -11.75 -2.83 8.28
N GLY A 67 -13.02 -2.96 7.87
CA GLY A 67 -14.13 -3.21 8.78
C GLY A 67 -14.07 -4.52 9.58
N SER A 68 -13.27 -5.50 9.18
CA SER A 68 -13.06 -6.75 9.93
C SER A 68 -11.95 -6.66 10.99
N HIS A 69 -11.09 -5.63 10.92
CA HIS A 69 -9.90 -5.49 11.79
C HIS A 69 -10.04 -4.38 12.84
N ILE A 70 -11.17 -3.68 12.82
CA ILE A 70 -11.50 -2.61 13.77
C ILE A 70 -12.34 -3.20 14.92
N PRO A 71 -12.11 -2.81 16.18
CA PRO A 71 -12.95 -3.23 17.30
C PRO A 71 -14.44 -2.98 17.04
N GLY A 72 -15.29 -3.97 17.35
CA GLY A 72 -16.72 -3.95 17.00
C GLY A 72 -17.47 -2.71 17.49
N TRP A 73 -17.10 -2.17 18.66
CA TRP A 73 -17.67 -0.94 19.20
C TRP A 73 -17.34 0.30 18.34
N PHE A 74 -16.15 0.37 17.74
CA PHE A 74 -15.75 1.48 16.86
C PHE A 74 -16.39 1.32 15.47
N ARG A 75 -16.52 0.08 14.98
CA ARG A 75 -17.24 -0.22 13.73
C ARG A 75 -18.70 0.22 13.78
N ALA A 76 -19.37 0.08 14.93
CA ALA A 76 -20.78 0.47 15.09
C ALA A 76 -21.01 1.99 15.00
N LEU A 77 -19.97 2.79 15.24
CA LEU A 77 -20.02 4.25 15.17
C LEU A 77 -19.71 4.80 13.78
N LEU A 78 -19.12 3.98 12.91
CA LEU A 78 -18.62 4.41 11.61
C LEU A 78 -19.62 4.11 10.47
N PRO A 79 -19.81 5.05 9.53
CA PRO A 79 -20.52 4.77 8.28
C PRO A 79 -19.84 3.63 7.51
N LYS A 80 -20.59 2.83 6.77
CA LYS A 80 -20.03 1.73 5.96
C LYS A 80 -18.94 2.17 4.99
N ALA A 81 -19.04 3.40 4.46
CA ALA A 81 -18.03 4.00 3.59
C ALA A 81 -16.69 4.26 4.31
N ALA A 82 -16.69 4.52 5.62
CA ALA A 82 -15.49 4.73 6.42
C ALA A 82 -14.74 3.42 6.75
N LEU A 83 -15.28 2.27 6.31
CA LEU A 83 -14.64 0.96 6.45
C LEU A 83 -13.79 0.60 5.22
N GLN A 84 -13.66 1.52 4.26
CA GLN A 84 -12.84 1.40 3.07
C GLN A 84 -11.77 2.49 3.08
N VAL A 85 -10.53 2.11 2.78
CA VAL A 85 -9.41 3.03 2.64
C VAL A 85 -8.84 2.85 1.24
N GLU A 86 -8.81 3.93 0.47
CA GLU A 86 -8.17 3.96 -0.84
C GLU A 86 -6.69 4.35 -0.65
N GLU A 87 -5.81 3.63 -1.33
CA GLU A 87 -4.37 3.90 -1.39
C GLU A 87 -3.97 4.09 -2.85
N GLU A 88 -3.55 5.30 -3.19
CA GLU A 88 -2.92 5.61 -4.47
C GLU A 88 -1.41 5.72 -4.26
N SER A 89 -0.62 4.93 -4.99
CA SER A 89 0.84 4.95 -4.87
C SER A 89 1.52 5.15 -6.21
N TRP A 90 2.51 6.04 -6.23
CA TRP A 90 3.42 6.32 -7.33
C TRP A 90 4.82 5.91 -6.91
N ASN A 91 5.29 4.78 -7.43
CA ASN A 91 6.63 4.27 -7.21
C ASN A 91 7.52 4.67 -8.39
N ALA A 92 8.35 5.69 -8.18
CA ALA A 92 9.37 6.17 -9.10
C ALA A 92 10.74 6.02 -8.43
N TYR A 93 11.14 4.76 -8.19
CA TYR A 93 12.34 4.41 -7.42
C TYR A 93 13.54 5.29 -7.78
N PRO A 94 14.26 5.88 -6.79
CA PRO A 94 14.18 5.62 -5.35
C PRO A 94 13.09 6.40 -4.59
N TYR A 95 12.33 7.25 -5.28
CA TYR A 95 11.25 8.02 -4.67
C TYR A 95 9.92 7.24 -4.76
N THR A 96 9.15 7.25 -3.69
CA THR A 96 7.79 6.71 -3.71
C THR A 96 6.89 7.64 -2.94
N ARG A 97 5.73 7.94 -3.52
CA ARG A 97 4.68 8.72 -2.87
C ARG A 97 3.42 7.88 -2.79
N THR A 98 2.83 7.84 -1.61
CA THR A 98 1.53 7.20 -1.37
C THR A 98 0.57 8.25 -0.80
N ARG A 99 -0.67 8.20 -1.27
CA ARG A 99 -1.78 9.06 -0.84
C ARG A 99 -2.92 8.20 -0.33
#